data_AF-A0A938W3K4-F1
#
_entry.id   AF-A0A938W3K4-F1
#
_cell.length_a   1.000
_cell.length_b   1.000
_cell.length_c   1.000
_cell.angle_alpha   90.00
_cell.angle_beta   90.00
_cell.angle_gamma   90.00
#
_symmetry.space_group_name_H-M   'P 1'
#
loop_
_entity.id
_entity.type
_entity.pdbx_description
1 polymer ?
#
loop_
_entity_poly.entity_id
_entity_poly.type
_entity_poly.pdbx_seq_one_letter_code
_entity_poly.pdbx_strand_id
1 'polypeptide(L)'
;MDRQHGDDEVVARSLPLGDYYAGGTRVAMRTGTASGGTVNYLLGDHLGSQALTLTSTGARLNTNTELRYMPYGAARYTAGTTPTSFNFTGQRKDNGSGLLFYNARWYDPVVGRFIQADTLVPSPGNPQSL
;
A
#
# COMPACT_ATOMS: atom_id res chain seq x y z
N MET A 1 -6.13 -24.91 -42.04
CA MET A 1 -7.00 -24.26 -41.04
C MET A 1 -6.73 -24.96 -39.73
N ASP A 2 -5.86 -24.40 -38.90
CA ASP A 2 -5.93 -24.69 -37.47
C ASP A 2 -5.42 -23.45 -36.73
N ARG A 3 -6.35 -22.73 -36.10
CA ARG A 3 -6.08 -21.53 -35.31
C ARG A 3 -5.84 -22.03 -33.88
N GLN A 4 -4.59 -22.32 -33.54
CA GLN A 4 -4.21 -22.41 -32.13
C GLN A 4 -4.09 -20.99 -31.59
N HIS A 5 -5.24 -20.44 -31.21
CA HIS A 5 -5.34 -19.27 -30.37
C HIS A 5 -4.98 -19.75 -28.96
N GLY A 6 -3.77 -19.41 -28.53
CA GLY A 6 -3.31 -19.63 -27.16
C GLY A 6 -4.34 -19.06 -26.20
N ASP A 7 -4.98 -19.97 -25.50
CA ASP A 7 -5.50 -19.85 -24.16
C ASP A 7 -4.38 -19.36 -23.24
N ASP A 8 -4.10 -18.04 -23.33
CA ASP A 8 -3.60 -17.29 -22.20
C ASP A 8 -4.67 -17.42 -21.12
N GLU A 9 -4.58 -18.50 -20.34
CA GLU A 9 -5.25 -18.65 -19.07
C GLU A 9 -4.83 -17.43 -18.26
N VAL A 10 -5.69 -16.40 -18.30
CA VAL A 10 -5.64 -15.27 -17.39
C VAL A 10 -5.81 -15.92 -16.03
N VAL A 11 -4.69 -16.29 -15.39
CA VAL A 11 -4.65 -16.64 -13.98
C VAL A 11 -5.46 -15.55 -13.32
N ALA A 12 -6.62 -15.90 -12.79
CA ALA A 12 -7.60 -14.95 -12.31
C ALA A 12 -6.96 -14.19 -11.14
N ARG A 13 -6.25 -13.12 -11.47
CA ARG A 13 -5.52 -12.29 -10.52
C ARG A 13 -6.58 -11.71 -9.60
N SER A 14 -6.50 -12.03 -8.30
CA SER A 14 -7.41 -11.49 -7.30
C SER A 14 -7.27 -9.97 -7.31
N LEU A 15 -8.31 -9.26 -7.78
CA LEU A 15 -8.30 -7.81 -7.92
C LEU A 15 -8.87 -7.15 -6.67
N PRO A 16 -8.43 -5.91 -6.35
CA PRO A 16 -9.16 -5.03 -5.44
C PRO A 16 -10.62 -4.87 -5.89
N LEU A 17 -11.57 -5.22 -5.02
CA LEU A 17 -13.01 -5.04 -5.25
C LEU A 17 -13.60 -3.91 -4.40
N GLY A 18 -12.94 -3.52 -3.31
CA GLY A 18 -13.38 -2.40 -2.48
C GLY A 18 -12.68 -2.31 -1.13
N ASP A 19 -12.85 -1.17 -0.47
CA ASP A 19 -12.22 -0.82 0.80
C ASP A 19 -13.28 -0.53 1.86
N TYR A 20 -13.02 -0.92 3.10
CA TYR A 20 -13.89 -0.66 4.25
C TYR A 20 -13.19 0.25 5.25
N TYR A 21 -13.95 1.21 5.79
CA TYR A 21 -13.44 2.23 6.71
C TYR A 21 -14.23 2.26 8.00
N ALA A 22 -13.55 2.56 9.10
CA ALA A 22 -14.13 2.89 10.39
C ALA A 22 -13.44 4.14 10.93
N GLY A 23 -14.21 5.18 11.27
CA GLY A 23 -13.65 6.44 11.77
C GLY A 23 -12.62 7.09 10.82
N GLY A 24 -12.81 6.96 9.51
CA GLY A 24 -11.89 7.46 8.48
C GLY A 24 -10.62 6.60 8.26
N THR A 25 -10.39 5.58 9.10
CA THR A 25 -9.27 4.65 8.95
C THR A 25 -9.71 3.43 8.14
N ARG A 26 -8.87 3.00 7.20
CA ARG A 26 -9.09 1.76 6.43
C ARG A 26 -8.86 0.56 7.33
N VAL A 27 -9.86 -0.31 7.45
CA VAL A 27 -9.82 -1.48 8.35
C VAL A 27 -9.89 -2.81 7.62
N ALA A 28 -10.36 -2.82 6.36
CA ALA A 28 -10.39 -4.04 5.57
C ALA A 28 -10.40 -3.74 4.06
N MET A 29 -10.08 -4.77 3.28
CA MET A 29 -10.09 -4.74 1.82
C MET A 29 -10.72 -6.03 1.30
N ARG A 30 -11.64 -5.90 0.33
CA ARG A 30 -12.18 -7.04 -0.41
C ARG A 30 -11.34 -7.29 -1.66
N THR A 31 -10.84 -8.50 -1.84
CA THR A 31 -10.18 -8.93 -3.08
C THR A 31 -10.87 -10.14 -3.68
N GLY A 32 -10.86 -10.28 -5.00
CA GLY A 32 -11.53 -11.41 -5.66
C GLY A 32 -11.71 -11.23 -7.15
N THR A 33 -12.68 -11.96 -7.69
CA THR A 33 -13.14 -11.85 -9.08
C THR A 33 -14.49 -11.16 -9.12
N ALA A 34 -15.02 -10.91 -10.32
CA ALA A 34 -16.36 -10.33 -10.48
C ALA A 34 -17.47 -11.22 -9.86
N SER A 35 -17.22 -12.53 -9.72
CA SER A 35 -18.20 -13.50 -9.23
C SER A 35 -18.07 -13.85 -7.74
N GLY A 36 -17.08 -13.28 -7.02
CA GLY A 36 -16.90 -13.55 -5.59
C GLY A 36 -15.64 -12.90 -5.02
N GLY A 37 -15.60 -12.68 -3.70
CA GLY A 37 -14.46 -12.03 -3.05
C GLY A 37 -14.29 -12.38 -1.58
N THR A 38 -13.07 -12.23 -1.10
CA THR A 38 -12.65 -12.45 0.28
C THR A 38 -12.33 -11.10 0.94
N VAL A 39 -12.80 -10.90 2.17
CA VAL A 39 -12.44 -9.73 2.98
C VAL A 39 -11.18 -10.07 3.77
N ASN A 40 -10.19 -9.19 3.71
CA ASN A 40 -8.98 -9.23 4.52
C ASN A 40 -8.97 -8.01 5.44
N TYR A 41 -8.74 -8.23 6.73
CA TYR A 41 -8.61 -7.15 7.69
C TYR A 41 -7.20 -6.59 7.69
N LEU A 42 -7.09 -5.27 7.70
CA LEU A 42 -5.85 -4.51 7.63
C LEU A 42 -5.61 -3.85 8.99
N LEU A 43 -4.54 -4.26 9.66
CA LEU A 43 -4.14 -3.71 10.95
C LEU A 43 -2.96 -2.77 10.75
N GLY A 44 -3.12 -1.52 11.17
CA GLY A 44 -2.09 -0.50 11.10
C GLY A 44 -1.47 -0.17 12.46
N ASP A 45 -0.34 0.53 12.43
CA ASP A 45 0.24 1.17 13.62
C ASP A 45 -0.43 2.54 13.92
N HIS A 46 0.08 3.24 14.93
CA HIS A 46 -0.48 4.53 15.37
C HIS A 46 -0.35 5.67 14.33
N LEU A 47 0.53 5.53 13.35
CA LEU A 47 0.67 6.47 12.22
C LEU A 47 -0.16 6.03 11.01
N GLY A 48 -0.90 4.92 11.12
CA GLY A 48 -1.66 4.33 10.02
C GLY A 48 -0.80 3.54 9.04
N SER A 49 0.46 3.22 9.39
CA SER A 49 1.28 2.34 8.55
C SER A 49 0.73 0.92 8.57
N GLN A 50 0.60 0.29 7.42
CA GLN A 50 0.15 -1.10 7.34
C GLN A 50 1.11 -2.03 8.08
N ALA A 51 0.64 -2.77 9.09
CA ALA A 51 1.49 -3.66 9.89
C ALA A 51 1.18 -5.15 9.68
N LEU A 52 -0.11 -5.52 9.66
CA LEU A 52 -0.53 -6.93 9.61
C LEU A 52 -1.81 -7.11 8.80
N THR A 53 -1.89 -8.21 8.04
CA THR A 53 -3.11 -8.59 7.31
C THR A 53 -3.66 -9.91 7.81
N LEU A 54 -4.95 -9.90 8.15
CA LEU A 54 -5.71 -11.06 8.61
C LEU A 54 -6.72 -11.51 7.56
N THR A 55 -7.01 -12.82 7.53
CA THR A 55 -8.12 -13.42 6.79
C THR A 55 -9.46 -12.97 7.36
N SER A 56 -10.55 -13.27 6.64
CA SER A 56 -11.93 -13.08 7.13
C SER A 56 -12.24 -13.80 8.44
N THR A 57 -11.47 -14.84 8.80
CA THR A 57 -11.60 -15.59 10.05
C THR A 57 -10.71 -15.07 11.19
N GLY A 58 -9.94 -14.00 10.95
CA GLY A 58 -9.03 -13.41 11.94
C GLY A 58 -7.67 -14.12 12.06
N ALA A 59 -7.41 -15.15 11.26
CA ALA A 59 -6.08 -15.75 11.16
C ALA A 59 -5.14 -14.85 10.34
N ARG A 60 -3.82 -15.00 10.47
CA ARG A 60 -2.89 -14.27 9.59
C ARG A 60 -3.04 -14.79 8.16
N LEU A 61 -3.14 -13.88 7.17
CA LEU A 61 -3.44 -14.24 5.78
C LEU A 61 -2.41 -15.21 5.15
N ASN A 62 -1.15 -15.11 5.56
CA ASN A 62 -0.12 -16.11 5.27
C ASN A 62 0.79 -16.31 6.49
N THR A 63 1.81 -17.16 6.36
CA THR A 63 2.73 -17.55 7.43
C THR A 63 3.55 -16.41 8.04
N ASN A 64 3.40 -15.15 7.61
CA ASN A 64 3.79 -13.95 8.37
C ASN A 64 3.44 -12.67 7.55
N THR A 65 2.18 -12.31 7.32
CA THR A 65 1.87 -11.06 6.59
C THR A 65 2.19 -9.87 7.47
N GLU A 66 3.46 -9.49 7.54
CA GLU A 66 3.96 -8.52 8.49
C GLU A 66 4.88 -7.54 7.81
N LEU A 67 4.57 -6.27 8.00
CA LEU A 67 5.36 -5.15 7.55
C LEU A 67 5.84 -4.40 8.79
N ARG A 68 7.16 -4.25 8.90
CA ARG A 68 7.78 -3.39 9.91
C ARG A 68 8.62 -2.36 9.20
N TYR A 69 8.60 -1.15 9.72
CA TYR A 69 9.28 -0.01 9.12
C TYR A 69 10.44 0.47 9.99
N MET A 70 11.48 0.98 9.35
CA MET A 70 12.44 1.89 9.97
C MET A 70 11.73 3.24 10.24
N PRO A 71 12.33 4.14 11.05
CA PRO A 71 11.69 5.41 11.40
C PRO A 71 11.24 6.27 10.21
N TYR A 72 11.92 6.16 9.07
CA TYR A 72 11.61 6.90 7.83
C TYR A 72 10.88 6.04 6.77
N GLY A 73 10.29 4.92 7.16
CA GLY A 73 9.43 4.13 6.28
C GLY A 73 10.12 3.08 5.42
N ALA A 74 11.46 2.99 5.44
CA ALA A 74 12.16 1.87 4.80
C ALA A 74 11.71 0.54 5.43
N ALA A 75 11.63 -0.52 4.63
CA ALA A 75 11.26 -1.83 5.14
C ALA A 75 12.33 -2.34 6.13
N ARG A 76 11.95 -2.55 7.38
CA ARG A 76 12.76 -3.24 8.40
C ARG A 76 12.55 -4.75 8.34
N TYR A 77 11.33 -5.16 8.05
CA TYR A 77 10.95 -6.56 7.87
C TYR A 77 9.73 -6.62 6.96
N THR A 78 9.76 -7.55 6.01
CA THR A 78 8.63 -7.88 5.16
C THR A 78 8.53 -9.39 5.12
N ALA A 79 7.36 -9.90 5.47
CA ALA A 79 7.05 -11.29 5.22
C ALA A 79 5.66 -11.43 4.59
N GLY A 80 5.53 -12.46 3.77
CA GLY A 80 4.32 -12.71 3.00
C GLY A 80 4.00 -11.60 1.99
N THR A 81 2.81 -11.71 1.40
CA THR A 81 2.23 -10.72 0.50
C THR A 81 0.92 -10.20 1.08
N THR A 82 0.73 -8.89 1.02
CA THR A 82 -0.52 -8.23 1.45
C THR A 82 -1.31 -7.79 0.21
N PRO A 83 -2.65 -7.84 0.22
CA PRO A 83 -3.48 -7.42 -0.92
C PRO A 83 -3.46 -5.90 -1.18
N THR A 84 -2.93 -5.11 -0.23
CA THR A 84 -2.95 -3.65 -0.30
C THR A 84 -1.63 -3.06 -0.79
N SER A 85 -1.71 -1.97 -1.54
CA SER A 85 -0.56 -1.13 -1.90
C SER A 85 -0.27 -0.05 -0.84
N PHE A 86 -1.17 0.12 0.14
CA PHE A 86 -0.96 1.03 1.25
C PHE A 86 0.12 0.49 2.19
N ASN A 87 0.97 1.41 2.65
CA ASN A 87 2.23 1.08 3.27
C ASN A 87 2.50 2.06 4.42
N PHE A 88 3.70 2.62 4.53
CA PHE A 88 4.10 3.54 5.59
C PHE A 88 3.19 4.78 5.68
N THR A 89 2.76 5.15 6.90
CA THR A 89 1.85 6.28 7.20
C THR A 89 0.58 6.32 6.35
N GLY A 90 0.10 5.15 5.92
CA GLY A 90 -1.10 5.03 5.09
C GLY A 90 -0.94 5.57 3.67
N GLN A 91 0.29 5.72 3.15
CA GLN A 91 0.51 6.13 1.76
C GLN A 91 0.63 4.94 0.82
N ARG A 92 0.29 5.16 -0.45
CA ARG A 92 0.43 4.12 -1.48
C ARG A 92 1.88 4.00 -1.89
N LYS A 93 2.42 2.79 -1.81
CA LYS A 93 3.73 2.47 -2.34
C LYS A 93 3.59 2.02 -3.78
N ASP A 94 4.37 2.63 -4.66
CA ASP A 94 4.59 2.09 -6.00
C ASP A 94 5.65 0.98 -5.92
N ASN A 95 5.31 -0.24 -6.37
CA ASN A 95 6.19 -1.39 -6.22
C ASN A 95 7.37 -1.37 -7.21
N GLY A 96 7.25 -0.66 -8.34
CA GLY A 96 8.31 -0.55 -9.34
C GLY A 96 9.45 0.36 -8.88
N SER A 97 9.12 1.52 -8.33
CA SER A 97 10.08 2.52 -7.85
C SER A 97 10.40 2.40 -6.36
N GLY A 98 9.51 1.81 -5.55
CA GLY A 98 9.62 1.78 -4.10
C GLY A 98 9.18 3.07 -3.41
N LEU A 99 8.77 4.09 -4.16
CA LEU A 99 8.38 5.40 -3.67
C LEU A 99 6.97 5.39 -3.08
N LEU A 100 6.74 6.28 -2.12
CA LEU A 100 5.44 6.53 -1.50
C LEU A 100 4.82 7.79 -2.08
N PHE A 101 3.56 7.71 -2.52
CA PHE A 101 2.84 8.85 -3.06
C PHE A 101 2.06 9.57 -1.96
N TYR A 102 2.46 10.80 -1.61
CA TYR A 102 1.82 11.67 -0.63
C TYR A 102 0.92 12.72 -1.30
N ASN A 103 0.17 12.33 -2.34
CA ASN A 103 -0.72 13.15 -3.16
C ASN A 103 -0.05 14.24 -4.01
N ALA A 104 0.81 15.08 -3.42
CA ALA A 104 1.50 16.16 -4.12
C ALA A 104 2.94 15.80 -4.50
N ARG A 105 3.58 14.92 -3.71
CA ARG A 105 4.99 14.57 -3.85
C ARG A 105 5.24 13.09 -3.64
N TRP A 106 6.27 12.60 -4.32
CA TRP A 106 6.84 11.29 -4.10
C TRP A 106 7.89 11.34 -2.99
N TYR A 107 7.79 10.42 -2.05
CA TYR A 107 8.69 10.26 -0.91
C TYR A 107 9.52 9.00 -1.08
N ASP A 108 10.83 9.13 -0.89
CA ASP A 108 11.76 8.00 -0.85
C ASP A 108 11.96 7.56 0.61
N PRO A 109 11.42 6.39 1.01
CA PRO A 109 11.56 5.88 2.36
C PRO A 109 12.97 5.38 2.71
N VAL A 110 13.81 5.10 1.71
CA VAL A 110 15.19 4.63 1.92
C VAL A 110 16.08 5.80 2.34
N VAL A 111 15.93 6.95 1.68
CA VAL A 111 16.68 8.18 2.01
C VAL A 111 15.96 9.03 3.05
N GLY A 112 14.66 8.83 3.23
CA GLY A 112 13.84 9.54 4.20
C GLY A 112 13.44 10.96 3.79
N ARG A 113 13.27 11.23 2.50
CA ARG A 113 12.93 12.58 1.98
C ARG A 113 12.03 12.55 0.75
N PHE A 114 11.38 13.67 0.46
CA PHE A 114 10.72 13.88 -0.82
C PHE A 114 11.74 14.02 -1.95
N ILE A 115 11.42 13.46 -3.13
CA ILE A 115 12.26 13.57 -4.33
C ILE A 115 11.88 14.79 -5.21
N GLN A 116 10.91 15.56 -4.75
CA GLN A 116 10.44 16.79 -5.39
C GLN A 116 10.49 17.93 -4.36
N ALA A 117 10.84 19.12 -4.84
CA ALA A 117 10.73 20.34 -4.04
C ALA A 117 9.25 20.58 -3.62
N ASP A 118 9.06 21.31 -2.52
CA ASP A 118 7.73 21.79 -2.17
C ASP A 118 7.26 22.83 -3.20
N THR A 119 6.00 22.73 -3.64
CA THR A 119 5.42 23.68 -4.59
C THR A 119 4.86 24.91 -3.90
N LEU A 120 4.64 24.85 -2.58
CA LEU A 120 4.19 25.97 -1.75
C LEU A 120 5.36 26.46 -0.90
N VAL A 121 6.02 27.52 -1.38
CA VAL A 121 7.07 28.22 -0.62
C VAL A 121 6.45 29.48 -0.01
N PRO A 122 6.14 29.51 1.30
CA PRO A 122 5.58 30.71 1.92
C PRO A 122 6.63 31.84 1.94
N SER A 123 6.30 32.95 1.28
CA SER A 123 7.12 34.16 1.16
C SER A 123 8.56 33.90 0.67
N PRO A 124 8.77 33.64 -0.63
CA PRO A 124 10.08 33.28 -1.20
C PRO A 124 11.21 34.30 -0.95
N GLY A 125 10.87 35.55 -0.60
CA GLY A 125 11.82 36.62 -0.29
C GLY A 125 12.17 36.78 1.19
N ASN A 126 11.55 36.02 2.10
CA ASN A 126 11.87 36.05 3.52
C ASN A 126 12.57 34.75 3.95
N PRO A 127 13.90 34.73 4.14
CA PRO A 127 14.65 33.52 4.51
C PRO A 127 14.26 32.95 5.88
N GLN A 128 13.49 33.68 6.69
CA GLN A 128 12.95 33.19 7.97
C GLN A 128 11.67 32.36 7.82
N SER A 129 11.04 32.33 6.63
CA SER A 129 9.84 31.55 6.34
C SER A 129 10.06 30.39 5.37
N LEU A 130 11.31 30.16 4.97
CA LEU A 130 11.77 29.07 4.10
C LEU A 130 12.18 27.85 4.92
#